data_AF-A0A1W1C4P3-F1
#
_entry.id   AF-A0A1W1C4P3-F1
#
_cell.length_a   1.000
_cell.length_b   1.000
_cell.length_c   1.000
_cell.angle_alpha   90.00
_cell.angle_beta   90.00
_cell.angle_gamma   90.00
#
_symmetry.space_group_name_H-M   'P 1'
#
loop_
_entity.id
_entity.type
_entity.pdbx_description
1 polymer ?
#
loop_
_entity_poly.entity_id
_entity_poly.type
_entity_poly.pdbx_seq_one_letter_code
_entity_poly.pdbx_strand_id
1 'polypeptide(L)' 'MKIDWEEFKLYKKEMPHLKGDNFDKLLYFVRSFYNIKSTNMMYDLLCSDEISELMLKKREIDSAFKLEEYMRKRL' A
#
# COMPACT_ATOMS: atom_id res chain seq x y z
N MET A 1 8.97 1.10 -11.06
CA MET A 1 9.44 1.03 -9.66
C MET A 1 8.93 -0.27 -9.06
N LYS A 2 9.66 -0.90 -8.14
CA LYS A 2 9.23 -2.14 -7.46
C LYS A 2 9.18 -1.89 -5.97
N ILE A 3 8.35 -2.64 -5.24
CA ILE A 3 8.28 -2.56 -3.78
C ILE A 3 9.46 -3.31 -3.19
N ASP A 4 10.26 -2.65 -2.36
CA ASP A 4 11.29 -3.31 -1.56
C ASP A 4 10.66 -3.91 -0.30
N TRP A 5 10.51 -5.24 -0.32
CA TRP A 5 9.88 -5.99 0.76
C TRP A 5 10.76 -6.07 2.02
N GLU A 6 12.08 -5.90 1.92
CA GLU A 6 12.96 -5.84 3.09
C GLU A 6 12.85 -4.48 3.78
N GLU A 7 12.84 -3.38 3.02
CA GLU A 7 12.54 -2.04 3.57
C GLU A 7 11.17 -2.00 4.21
N PHE A 8 10.15 -2.60 3.57
CA PHE A 8 8.82 -2.69 4.17
C PHE A 8 8.82 -3.49 5.48
N LYS A 9 9.58 -4.58 5.58
CA LYS A 9 9.72 -5.35 6.83
C LYS A 9 10.38 -4.51 7.93
N LEU A 10 11.41 -3.73 7.59
CA LEU A 10 12.08 -2.81 8.52
C LEU A 10 11.13 -1.71 8.97
N TYR A 11 10.45 -1.04 8.03
CA TYR A 11 9.46 -0.01 8.32
C TYR A 11 8.38 -0.48 9.30
N LYS A 12 7.86 -1.71 9.12
CA LYS A 12 6.89 -2.29 10.06
C LYS A 12 7.44 -2.51 11.47
N LYS A 13 8.72 -2.86 11.60
CA LYS A 13 9.38 -3.03 12.91
C LYS A 13 9.59 -1.67 13.59
N GLU A 14 9.94 -0.65 12.82
CA GLU A 14 10.19 0.71 13.30
C GLU A 14 8.90 1.48 13.63
N MET A 15 7.77 1.09 13.04
CA MET A 15 6.45 1.67 13.29
C MET A 15 5.48 0.71 14.00
N PRO A 16 5.78 0.25 15.23
CA PRO A 16 4.93 -0.70 15.95
C PRO A 16 3.56 -0.11 16.30
N HIS A 17 3.46 1.22 16.39
CA HIS A 17 2.23 1.95 16.72
C HIS A 17 1.30 2.16 15.52
N LEU A 18 1.75 1.86 14.30
CA LEU A 18 0.91 1.98 13.11
C LEU A 18 -0.19 0.91 13.17
N LYS A 19 -1.42 1.36 13.37
CA LYS A 19 -2.62 0.50 13.41
C LYS A 19 -2.97 0.04 11.98
N GLY A 20 -3.77 -1.02 11.89
CA GLY A 20 -4.19 -1.60 10.63
C GLY A 20 -3.44 -2.88 10.27
N ASP A 21 -3.89 -3.52 9.20
CA ASP A 21 -3.28 -4.77 8.73
C ASP A 21 -2.03 -4.52 7.86
N ASN A 22 -1.44 -5.58 7.31
CA ASN A 22 -0.24 -5.45 6.47
C ASN A 22 -0.47 -4.60 5.21
N PHE A 23 -1.68 -4.58 4.65
CA PHE A 23 -1.96 -3.78 3.48
C PHE A 23 -2.10 -2.30 3.86
N ASP A 24 -2.78 -1.98 4.96
CA ASP A 24 -2.85 -0.60 5.47
C ASP A 24 -1.44 -0.05 5.70
N LYS A 25 -0.58 -0.84 6.35
CA LYS A 25 0.83 -0.49 6.58
C LYS A 25 1.61 -0.31 5.28
N LEU A 26 1.33 -1.12 4.26
CA LEU A 26 1.96 -0.99 2.95
C LEU A 26 1.56 0.31 2.25
N LEU A 27 0.28 0.69 2.31
CA LEU A 27 -0.19 1.96 1.76
C LEU A 27 0.48 3.15 2.46
N TYR A 28 0.62 3.09 3.79
CA TYR A 28 1.38 4.09 4.55
C TYR A 28 2.86 4.13 4.13
N PHE A 29 3.49 2.97 3.97
CA PHE A 29 4.88 2.87 3.53
C PHE A 29 5.05 3.50 2.14
N VAL A 30 4.25 3.12 1.16
CA VAL A 30 4.32 3.67 -0.21
C VAL A 30 4.04 5.19 -0.21
N ARG A 31 3.08 5.66 0.58
CA ARG A 31 2.74 7.09 0.68
C ARG A 31 3.85 7.91 1.32
N SER A 32 4.43 7.42 2.41
CA SER A 32 5.37 8.19 3.24
C SER A 32 6.82 8.00 2.81
N PHE A 33 7.23 6.75 2.55
CA PHE A 33 8.61 6.39 2.26
C PHE A 33 8.96 6.60 0.78
N TYR A 34 8.08 6.20 -0.14
CA TYR A 34 8.25 6.47 -1.58
C TYR A 34 7.64 7.81 -2.02
N ASN A 35 7.04 8.58 -1.10
CA ASN A 35 6.40 9.88 -1.37
C ASN A 35 5.36 9.83 -2.52
N ILE A 36 4.72 8.68 -2.74
CA ILE A 36 3.66 8.54 -3.76
C ILE A 36 2.34 9.02 -3.18
N LYS A 37 1.95 10.24 -3.57
CA LYS A 37 0.69 10.87 -3.14
C LYS A 37 -0.47 10.63 -4.10
N SER A 38 -0.19 10.32 -5.35
CA SER A 38 -1.22 10.04 -6.36
C SER A 38 -1.70 8.60 -6.22
N THR A 39 -2.99 8.42 -5.98
CA THR A 39 -3.60 7.09 -5.88
C THR A 39 -3.48 6.29 -7.18
N ASN A 40 -3.48 6.97 -8.34
CA ASN A 40 -3.22 6.32 -9.62
C ASN A 40 -1.82 5.69 -9.65
N MET A 41 -0.78 6.47 -9.31
CA MET A 41 0.60 5.97 -9.28
C MET A 41 0.79 4.88 -8.22
N MET A 42 0.08 4.98 -7.09
CA MET A 42 0.10 3.95 -6.05
C MET A 42 -0.56 2.66 -6.54
N TYR A 43 -1.71 2.75 -7.18
CA TYR A 43 -2.42 1.61 -7.76
C TYR A 43 -1.56 0.91 -8.81
N ASP A 44 -0.97 1.67 -9.74
CA ASP A 44 -0.07 1.13 -10.76
C ASP A 44 1.13 0.41 -10.15
N LEU A 45 1.74 0.99 -9.10
CA LEU A 45 2.83 0.34 -8.37
C LEU A 45 2.37 -0.99 -7.74
N LEU A 46 1.24 -0.97 -7.03
CA LEU A 46 0.71 -2.14 -6.33
C LEU A 46 0.28 -3.25 -7.31
N CYS A 47 -0.23 -2.90 -8.49
CA CYS A 47 -0.55 -3.87 -9.55
C CYS A 47 0.70 -4.44 -10.23
N SER A 48 1.82 -3.71 -10.24
CA SER A 48 3.07 -4.16 -10.85
C SER A 48 3.89 -5.14 -10.00
N ASP A 49 3.49 -5.37 -8.75
CA ASP A 49 4.11 -6.32 -7.84
C ASP A 49 3.10 -7.41 -7.43
N GLU A 50 3.50 -8.68 -7.56
CA GLU A 50 2.64 -9.85 -7.38
C GLU A 50 2.01 -9.91 -5.98
N ILE A 51 2.79 -9.60 -4.94
CA ILE A 51 2.32 -9.69 -3.56
C ILE A 51 1.29 -8.59 -3.29
N SER A 52 1.58 -7.36 -3.69
CA SER A 52 0.63 -6.26 -3.50
C SER A 52 -0.60 -6.37 -4.39
N GLU A 53 -0.49 -6.92 -5.59
CA GLU A 53 -1.63 -7.18 -6.47
C GLU A 53 -2.57 -8.21 -5.84
N LEU A 54 -2.03 -9.27 -5.23
CA LEU A 54 -2.83 -10.22 -4.45
C LEU A 54 -3.53 -9.56 -3.26
N MET A 55 -2.89 -8.59 -2.60
CA MET A 55 -3.52 -7.84 -1.51
C MET A 55 -4.66 -6.94 -1.99
N LEU A 56 -4.54 -6.34 -3.18
CA LEU A 56 -5.60 -5.58 -3.85
C LEU A 56 -6.78 -6.49 -4.20
N LYS A 57 -6.50 -7.62 -4.86
CA LYS A 57 -7.51 -8.62 -5.27
C LYS A 57 -8.31 -9.16 -4.08
N LYS A 58 -7.63 -9.49 -2.96
CA LYS A 58 -8.28 -9.95 -1.72
C LYS A 58 -9.28 -8.93 -1.14
N ARG A 59 -9.17 -7.66 -1.51
CA ARG A 59 -10.02 -6.55 -1.06
C ARG A 59 -10.96 -6.03 -2.15
N GLU A 60 -11.01 -6.72 -3.30
CA GLU A 60 -11.83 -6.31 -4.46
C GLU A 60 -11.51 -4.90 -4.97
N ILE A 61 -10.25 -4.47 -4.79
CA ILE A 61 -9.73 -3.19 -5.28
C ILE A 61 -9.15 -3.42 -6.69
N ASP A 62 -9.93 -3.10 -7.70
CA ASP A 62 -9.62 -3.30 -9.13
C ASP A 62 -9.39 -1.98 -9.89
N SER A 63 -9.31 -0.86 -9.16
CA SER A 63 -9.11 0.45 -9.74
C SER A 63 -8.51 1.42 -8.73
N ALA A 64 -7.83 2.44 -9.23
CA ALA A 64 -7.33 3.54 -8.41
C ALA A 64 -8.45 4.27 -7.65
N PHE A 65 -9.66 4.37 -8.23
CA PHE A 65 -10.83 4.93 -7.54
C PHE A 65 -11.21 4.12 -6.31
N LYS A 66 -11.32 2.78 -6.42
CA LYS A 66 -11.60 1.92 -5.25
C LYS A 66 -10.47 1.98 -4.22
N LEU A 67 -9.22 2.11 -4.66
CA LEU A 67 -8.10 2.29 -3.74
C LEU A 67 -8.23 3.61 -2.97
N GLU A 68 -8.63 4.69 -3.64
CA GLU A 68 -8.87 5.99 -3.01
C GLU A 68 -10.00 5.91 -1.99
N GLU A 69 -11.11 5.27 -2.35
CA GLU A 69 -12.23 5.03 -1.43
C GLU A 69 -11.83 4.19 -0.22
N TYR A 70 -11.00 3.17 -0.42
CA TYR A 70 -10.44 2.35 0.66
C TYR A 70 -9.58 3.19 1.60
N MET A 71 -8.64 3.95 1.04
CA MET A 71 -7.73 4.81 1.80
C MET A 71 -8.50 5.84 2.62
N ARG A 72 -9.52 6.49 2.04
CA ARG A 72 -10.35 7.49 2.75
C ARG A 72 -11.10 6.93 3.96
N LYS A 73 -11.41 5.63 3.96
CA LYS A 73 -12.14 4.97 5.06
C LYS A 73 -11.22 4.43 6.16
N ARG A 74 -9.93 4.23 5.87
CA ARG A 74 -9.01 3.42 6.70
C ARG A 74 -7.76 4.17 7.16
N LEU A 75 -7.30 5.18 6.41
CA LEU A 75 -6.08 5.94 6.66
C LEU A 75 -6.41 7.40 6.98
#